data_AF-A0A933BM66-F1
#
_entry.id   AF-A0A933BM66-F1
#
_cell.length_a   1.000
_cell.length_b   1.000
_cell.length_c   1.000
_cell.angle_alpha   90.00
_cell.angle_beta   90.00
_cell.angle_gamma   90.00
#
_symmetry.space_group_name_H-M   'P 1'
#
loop_
_entity.id
_entity.type
_entity.pdbx_description
1 polymer ?
#
loop_
_entity_poly.entity_id
_entity_poly.type
_entity_poly.pdbx_seq_one_letter_code
_entity_poly.pdbx_strand_id
1 'polypeptide(L)'
;MPKRGVPRTPRKVTNARKPGAASLRRARWNSCLILLNGELGDPKTVRRLANAGAPLLCADGGARHAAALGLEPNLVLGDMD
;
A
#
# COMPACT_ATOMS: atom_id res chain seq x y z
N MET A 1 6.45 44.02 -4.57
CA MET A 1 5.55 42.90 -4.19
C MET A 1 6.18 41.58 -4.64
N PRO A 2 6.90 40.81 -3.80
CA PRO A 2 7.45 39.52 -4.22
C PRO A 2 6.52 38.36 -3.83
N LYS A 3 6.20 37.47 -4.78
CA LYS A 3 5.47 36.21 -4.50
C LYS A 3 6.43 35.20 -3.87
N ARG A 4 6.12 34.77 -2.64
CA ARG A 4 6.83 33.73 -1.89
C ARG A 4 6.76 32.39 -2.65
N GLY A 5 7.88 31.97 -3.22
CA GLY A 5 8.06 30.61 -3.73
C GLY A 5 8.17 29.64 -2.55
N VAL A 6 7.26 28.68 -2.47
CA VAL A 6 7.33 27.58 -1.49
C VAL A 6 8.42 26.61 -1.95
N PRO A 7 9.42 26.25 -1.12
CA PRO A 7 10.38 25.23 -1.50
C PRO A 7 9.72 23.86 -1.49
N ARG A 8 9.67 23.19 -2.65
CA ARG A 8 9.27 21.78 -2.76
C ARG A 8 10.47 20.93 -2.37
N THR A 9 10.49 20.43 -1.14
CA THR A 9 11.50 19.50 -0.65
C THR A 9 11.44 18.19 -1.45
N PRO A 10 12.55 17.65 -1.97
CA PRO A 10 12.54 16.35 -2.61
C PRO A 10 12.30 15.27 -1.54
N ARG A 11 11.15 14.60 -1.60
CA ARG A 11 10.82 13.48 -0.72
C ARG A 11 11.73 12.32 -1.10
N LYS A 12 12.72 12.00 -0.25
CA LYS A 12 13.58 10.82 -0.40
C LYS A 12 12.70 9.57 -0.47
N VAL A 13 12.67 8.91 -1.62
CA VAL A 13 12.16 7.55 -1.76
C VAL A 13 13.20 6.64 -1.12
N THR A 14 13.00 6.30 0.14
CA THR A 14 13.86 5.35 0.84
C THR A 14 13.53 3.95 0.36
N ASN A 15 14.45 3.36 -0.41
CA ASN A 15 14.39 1.97 -0.82
C ASN A 15 14.56 1.10 0.43
N ALA A 16 13.46 0.61 1.00
CA ALA A 16 13.47 -0.27 2.15
C ALA A 16 14.17 -1.58 1.75
N ARG A 17 15.25 -1.91 2.46
CA ARG A 17 16.06 -3.11 2.22
C ARG A 17 15.17 -4.35 2.28
N LYS A 18 15.22 -5.18 1.23
CA LYS A 18 14.69 -6.54 1.26
C LYS A 18 15.37 -7.30 2.42
N PRO A 19 14.63 -7.82 3.41
CA PRO A 19 15.21 -8.72 4.40
C PRO A 19 15.72 -9.95 3.65
N GLY A 20 17.00 -10.27 3.86
CA GLY A 20 17.63 -11.46 3.31
C GLY A 20 16.83 -12.72 3.66
N ALA A 21 16.98 -13.74 2.81
CA ALA A 21 16.34 -15.04 2.87
C ALA A 21 16.76 -15.86 4.12
N ALA A 22 16.55 -15.32 5.31
CA ALA A 22 16.78 -15.94 6.59
C ALA A 22 15.43 -16.31 7.18
N SER A 23 15.05 -17.58 6.97
CA SER A 23 14.00 -18.30 7.71
C SER A 23 12.68 -17.53 7.84
N LEU A 24 11.76 -17.76 6.90
CA LEU A 24 10.34 -17.47 7.07
C LEU A 24 9.81 -18.32 8.24
N ARG A 25 10.08 -17.88 9.47
CA ARG A 25 9.22 -18.17 10.61
C ARG A 25 7.82 -17.84 10.12
N ARG A 26 6.96 -18.85 10.00
CA ARG A 26 5.57 -18.69 9.55
C ARG A 26 4.96 -17.55 10.35
N ALA A 27 4.92 -16.35 9.76
CA ALA A 27 4.15 -15.26 10.29
C ALA A 27 2.71 -15.77 10.23
N ARG A 28 2.14 -16.09 11.40
CA ARG A 28 0.78 -16.59 11.48
C ARG A 28 -0.12 -15.37 11.34
N TRP A 29 -0.41 -14.98 10.10
CA TRP A 29 -1.46 -14.02 9.85
C TRP A 29 -2.79 -14.74 9.98
N ASN A 30 -3.62 -14.31 10.93
CA ASN A 30 -4.97 -14.84 11.13
C ASN A 30 -5.96 -14.28 10.09
N SER A 31 -5.60 -13.19 9.42
CA SER A 31 -6.42 -12.54 8.40
C SER A 31 -5.53 -11.72 7.45
N CYS A 32 -6.10 -11.36 6.29
CA CYS A 32 -5.44 -10.61 5.24
C CYS A 32 -6.50 -9.80 4.50
N LEU A 33 -6.17 -8.57 4.11
CA LEU A 33 -7.01 -7.74 3.24
C LEU A 33 -6.45 -7.78 1.82
N ILE A 34 -7.28 -8.15 0.85
CA ILE A 34 -6.90 -8.19 -0.56
C ILE A 34 -7.75 -7.19 -1.33
N LEU A 35 -7.10 -6.26 -2.03
CA LEU A 35 -7.74 -5.36 -2.99
C LEU A 35 -7.58 -5.91 -4.40
N LEU A 36 -8.71 -6.15 -5.07
CA LEU A 36 -8.76 -6.65 -6.44
C LEU A 36 -9.07 -5.49 -7.42
N ASN A 37 -8.90 -5.72 -8.71
CA ASN A 37 -9.21 -4.76 -9.78
C ASN A 37 -10.73 -4.62 -10.08
N GLY A 38 -11.57 -4.71 -9.04
CA GLY A 38 -13.02 -4.55 -9.14
C GLY A 38 -13.49 -3.17 -8.70
N GLU A 39 -14.79 -2.98 -8.55
CA GLU A 39 -15.31 -1.77 -7.92
C GLU A 39 -14.93 -1.74 -6.43
N LEU A 40 -14.41 -0.59 -6.00
CA LEU A 40 -14.12 -0.33 -4.61
C LEU A 40 -15.41 0.08 -3.90
N GLY A 41 -15.81 -0.69 -2.89
CA GLY A 41 -16.89 -0.31 -1.99
C GLY A 41 -16.55 0.92 -1.15
N ASP A 42 -17.26 1.12 -0.03
CA ASP A 42 -17.05 2.32 0.82
C ASP A 42 -15.56 2.50 1.24
N PRO A 43 -14.91 3.59 0.78
CA PRO A 43 -13.53 3.93 1.12
C PRO A 43 -13.22 3.95 2.62
N LYS A 44 -14.18 4.37 3.45
CA LYS A 44 -13.98 4.46 4.91
C LYS A 44 -13.85 3.09 5.53
N THR A 45 -14.69 2.15 5.10
CA THR A 45 -14.65 0.75 5.54
C THR A 45 -13.32 0.09 5.15
N VAL A 46 -12.87 0.27 3.90
CA VAL A 46 -11.59 -0.28 3.43
C VAL A 46 -10.43 0.27 4.25
N ARG A 47 -10.39 1.58 4.48
CA ARG A 47 -9.34 2.21 5.29
C ARG A 47 -9.35 1.72 6.74
N ARG A 48 -10.54 1.50 7.33
CA ARG A 48 -10.67 0.93 8.68
C ARG A 48 -10.12 -0.49 8.75
N LEU A 49 -10.41 -1.33 7.75
CA LEU A 49 -9.90 -2.69 7.67
C LEU A 49 -8.39 -2.73 7.45
N ALA A 50 -7.85 -1.87 6.58
CA ALA A 50 -6.41 -1.78 6.36
C ALA A 50 -5.65 -1.35 7.63
N ASN A 51 -6.24 -0.46 8.44
CA ASN A 51 -5.67 -0.02 9.71
C ASN A 51 -5.84 -1.03 10.86
N ALA A 52 -6.59 -2.13 10.67
CA ALA A 52 -6.80 -3.14 11.70
C ALA A 52 -5.56 -4.03 11.94
N GLY A 53 -4.45 -3.78 11.24
CA GLY A 53 -3.18 -4.49 11.40
C GLY A 53 -3.06 -5.78 10.59
N ALA A 54 -4.03 -6.08 9.73
CA ALA A 54 -3.92 -7.16 8.76
C ALA A 54 -3.01 -6.73 7.58
N PRO A 55 -2.22 -7.65 7.00
CA PRO A 55 -1.47 -7.36 5.78
C PRO A 55 -2.42 -6.99 4.63
N LEU A 56 -2.02 -5.97 3.88
CA LEU A 56 -2.72 -5.46 2.69
C LEU A 56 -2.02 -5.96 1.42
N LEU A 57 -2.72 -6.76 0.63
CA LEU A 57 -2.26 -7.27 -0.66
C LEU A 57 -3.10 -6.63 -1.77
N CYS A 58 -2.47 -6.28 -2.88
CA CYS A 58 -3.15 -5.79 -4.06
C CYS A 58 -2.95 -6.77 -5.21
N ALA A 59 -4.02 -7.07 -5.94
CA ALA A 59 -3.95 -7.83 -7.18
C ALA A 59 -4.28 -6.91 -8.36
N ASP A 60 -3.40 -6.91 -9.37
CA ASP A 60 -3.57 -6.16 -10.62
C ASP A 60 -3.87 -4.66 -10.32
N GLY A 61 -4.88 -4.07 -10.97
CA GLY A 61 -5.34 -2.69 -10.73
C GLY A 61 -5.83 -2.41 -9.30
N GLY A 62 -5.93 -3.39 -8.41
CA GLY A 62 -6.19 -3.18 -6.98
C GLY A 62 -5.18 -2.25 -6.31
N ALA A 63 -3.95 -2.15 -6.84
CA ALA A 63 -2.95 -1.18 -6.36
C ALA A 63 -3.39 0.28 -6.61
N ARG A 64 -4.19 0.54 -7.65
CA ARG A 64 -4.75 1.87 -7.94
C ARG A 64 -5.74 2.28 -6.83
N HIS A 65 -6.52 1.34 -6.32
CA HIS A 65 -7.40 1.57 -5.17
C HIS A 65 -6.62 1.88 -3.89
N ALA A 66 -5.56 1.11 -3.60
CA ALA A 66 -4.71 1.40 -2.45
C ALA A 66 -4.10 2.82 -2.55
N ALA A 67 -3.58 3.19 -3.71
CA ALA A 67 -3.02 4.52 -3.96
C ALA A 67 -4.06 5.63 -3.77
N ALA A 68 -5.28 5.46 -4.29
CA ALA A 68 -6.38 6.42 -4.14
C ALA A 68 -6.78 6.63 -2.67
N LEU A 69 -6.66 5.59 -1.84
CA LEU A 69 -6.94 5.64 -0.41
C LEU A 69 -5.75 6.09 0.45
N GLY A 70 -4.58 6.32 -0.15
CA GLY A 70 -3.35 6.64 0.56
C GLY A 70 -2.84 5.48 1.44
N LEU A 71 -3.11 4.24 1.02
CA LEU A 71 -2.66 3.02 1.69
C LEU A 71 -1.40 2.48 1.01
N GLU A 72 -0.49 1.92 1.79
CA GLU A 72 0.72 1.26 1.29
C GLU A 72 0.51 -0.27 1.28
N PRO A 73 0.46 -0.92 0.12
CA PRO A 73 0.33 -2.37 0.05
C PRO A 73 1.63 -3.07 0.48
N ASN A 74 1.50 -4.16 1.21
CA ASN A 74 2.62 -5.02 1.59
C ASN A 74 3.14 -5.84 0.39
N LEU A 75 2.24 -6.18 -0.54
CA LEU A 75 2.56 -6.93 -1.75
C LEU A 75 1.58 -6.56 -2.87
N VAL A 76 2.11 -6.42 -4.08
CA VAL A 76 1.33 -6.28 -5.31
C VAL A 76 1.60 -7.51 -6.18
N LEU A 77 0.55 -8.14 -6.67
CA LEU A 77 0.57 -9.34 -7.51
C LEU A 77 -0.10 -9.05 -8.85
N GLY A 78 0.50 -9.43 -9.97
CA GLY A 78 -0.06 -9.19 -11.30
C GLY A 78 1.04 -8.97 -12.35
N ASP A 79 0.65 -8.84 -13.60
CA ASP A 79 1.52 -8.49 -14.74
C ASP A 79 1.87 -7.00 -14.81
N MET A 80 1.13 -6.14 -14.09
CA MET A 80 1.41 -4.72 -13.90
C MET A 80 1.37 -3.87 -15.19
N ASP A 81 0.56 -4.25 -16.17
CA ASP A 81 0.28 -3.42 -17.36
C ASP A 81 -0.77 -2.31 -17.07
#